data_AF-A0A8F5BMY3-F1
#
_entry.id   AF-A0A8F5BMY3-F1
#
_cell.length_a   1.000
_cell.length_b   1.000
_cell.length_c   1.000
_cell.angle_alpha   90.00
_cell.angle_beta   90.00
_cell.angle_gamma   90.00
#
_symmetry.space_group_name_H-M   'P 1'
#
loop_
_entity.id
_entity.type
_entity.pdbx_description
1 polymer ?
#
loop_
_entity_poly.entity_id
_entity_poly.type
_entity_poly.pdbx_seq_one_letter_code
_entity_poly.pdbx_strand_id
1 'polypeptide(L)'
;MLFQKFSIIQVINKTFNNGTVLVGISIISWNTSMQSKFSYSIANSTLPLPFYYVSPLLLGEKNISVSGVNLLYVNSTNSYYVYLGKSNVEGVVIETYFYFNLNGLADKVINLQIGSNGKISSETTLDLWMTNFNNTGIGIPHFKGITTASSEITSSLFPQYSKIMEYIILVGALLVMVILLFRGTKWVR
;
A
#
# COMPACT_ATOMS: atom_id res chain seq x y z
N MET A 1 -10.66 -8.89 -20.11
CA MET A 1 -9.80 -8.32 -19.06
C MET A 1 -9.04 -9.49 -18.45
N LEU A 2 -7.71 -9.56 -18.62
CA LEU A 2 -6.93 -10.67 -18.06
C LEU A 2 -6.83 -10.46 -16.55
N PHE A 3 -7.36 -11.39 -15.77
CA PHE A 3 -7.17 -11.37 -14.32
C PHE A 3 -5.68 -11.50 -14.04
N GLN A 4 -5.11 -10.50 -13.38
CA GLN A 4 -3.70 -10.51 -13.01
C GLN A 4 -3.58 -11.12 -11.63
N LYS A 5 -3.13 -12.38 -11.57
CA LYS A 5 -2.85 -13.04 -10.30
C LYS A 5 -1.40 -12.77 -9.92
N PHE A 6 -1.20 -12.22 -8.73
CA PHE A 6 0.12 -12.01 -8.16
C PHE A 6 0.17 -12.46 -6.70
N SER A 7 1.38 -12.73 -6.22
CA SER A 7 1.65 -12.92 -4.79
C SER A 7 2.69 -11.90 -4.35
N ILE A 8 2.53 -11.36 -3.15
CA ILE A 8 3.49 -10.43 -2.55
C ILE A 8 4.23 -11.18 -1.44
N ILE A 9 5.55 -11.19 -1.52
CA ILE A 9 6.44 -11.64 -0.45
C ILE A 9 7.00 -10.39 0.22
N GLN A 10 6.91 -10.35 1.54
CA GLN A 10 7.48 -9.27 2.32
C GLN A 10 8.36 -9.85 3.43
N VAL A 11 9.48 -9.19 3.70
CA VAL A 11 10.46 -9.61 4.71
C VAL A 11 10.96 -8.40 5.48
N ILE A 12 10.94 -8.46 6.82
CA ILE A 12 11.62 -7.48 7.66
C ILE A 12 13.10 -7.87 7.70
N ASN A 13 13.95 -7.05 7.06
CA ASN A 13 15.39 -7.31 6.97
C ASN A 13 16.14 -6.76 8.19
N LYS A 14 15.73 -5.61 8.72
CA LYS A 14 16.35 -4.99 9.89
C LYS A 14 15.35 -4.14 10.66
N THR A 15 15.44 -4.16 11.98
CA THR A 15 14.72 -3.24 12.86
C THR A 15 15.71 -2.21 13.42
N PHE A 16 15.31 -0.95 13.46
CA PHE A 16 16.10 0.15 13.99
C PHE A 16 15.55 0.59 15.35
N ASN A 17 16.43 1.07 16.23
CA ASN A 17 16.07 1.50 17.59
C ASN A 17 15.13 2.71 17.64
N ASN A 18 14.92 3.41 16.52
CA ASN A 18 13.99 4.53 16.39
C ASN A 18 12.56 4.10 16.00
N GLY A 19 12.23 2.80 16.07
CA GLY A 19 10.90 2.30 15.71
C GLY A 19 10.64 2.25 14.20
N THR A 20 11.70 2.17 13.39
CA THR A 20 11.57 1.93 11.94
C THR A 20 12.11 0.55 11.57
N VAL A 21 11.67 0.03 10.43
CA VAL A 21 12.06 -1.27 9.89
C VAL A 21 12.48 -1.13 8.43
N LEU A 22 13.56 -1.81 8.06
CA LEU A 22 13.94 -2.04 6.66
C LEU A 22 13.17 -3.24 6.15
N VAL A 23 12.33 -3.01 5.15
CA VAL A 23 11.39 -3.99 4.63
C VAL A 23 11.72 -4.27 3.18
N GLY A 24 11.94 -5.54 2.86
CA GLY A 24 12.05 -6.04 1.49
C GLY A 24 10.68 -6.50 0.98
N ILE A 25 10.33 -6.13 -0.25
CA ILE A 25 9.12 -6.56 -0.94
C ILE A 25 9.50 -7.18 -2.29
N SER A 26 8.92 -8.32 -2.61
CA SER A 26 9.06 -9.00 -3.90
C SER A 26 7.68 -9.43 -4.39
N ILE A 27 7.42 -9.30 -5.69
CA ILE A 27 6.14 -9.61 -6.31
C ILE A 27 6.34 -10.77 -7.28
N ILE A 28 5.52 -11.80 -7.15
CA ILE A 28 5.44 -12.92 -8.08
C ILE A 28 4.25 -12.67 -8.99
N SER A 29 4.50 -12.54 -10.29
CA SER A 29 3.46 -12.55 -11.32
C SER A 29 3.26 -13.98 -11.80
N TRP A 30 2.11 -14.57 -11.47
CA TRP A 30 1.78 -15.93 -11.88
C TRP A 30 1.53 -16.05 -13.38
N ASN A 31 1.13 -14.95 -14.03
CA ASN A 31 0.85 -14.93 -15.46
C ASN A 31 2.13 -14.99 -16.30
N THR A 32 3.25 -14.48 -15.79
CA THR A 32 4.55 -14.45 -16.49
C THR A 32 5.56 -15.42 -15.90
N SER A 33 5.20 -16.12 -14.81
CA SER A 33 6.10 -16.99 -14.05
C SER A 33 7.40 -16.29 -13.61
N MET A 34 7.28 -15.00 -13.27
CA MET A 34 8.42 -14.15 -12.88
C MET A 34 8.24 -13.62 -11.46
N GLN A 35 9.33 -13.64 -10.70
CA GLN A 35 9.45 -12.98 -9.41
C GLN A 35 10.33 -11.74 -9.54
N SER A 36 9.87 -10.59 -9.07
CA SER A 36 10.72 -9.39 -9.00
C SER A 36 11.83 -9.57 -7.97
N LYS A 37 12.97 -8.90 -8.17
CA LYS A 37 13.95 -8.73 -7.09
C LYS A 37 13.30 -8.08 -5.87
N PHE A 38 13.88 -8.32 -4.70
CA PHE A 38 13.47 -7.61 -3.48
C PHE A 38 13.83 -6.13 -3.61
N SER A 39 12.81 -5.28 -3.54
CA SER A 39 12.97 -3.85 -3.36
C SER A 39 12.88 -3.53 -1.87
N TYR A 40 13.81 -2.73 -1.36
CA TYR A 40 13.87 -2.40 0.06
C TYR A 40 13.39 -0.98 0.32
N SER A 41 12.59 -0.79 1.36
CA SER A 41 12.12 0.51 1.83
C SER A 41 12.18 0.59 3.35
N ILE A 42 12.34 1.80 3.87
CA ILE A 42 12.25 2.07 5.31
C ILE A 42 10.80 2.43 5.61
N ALA A 43 10.19 1.69 6.54
CA ALA A 43 8.83 1.94 7.01
C ALA A 43 8.82 2.09 8.53
N ASN A 44 7.82 2.78 9.07
CA ASN A 44 7.59 2.77 10.50
C ASN A 44 7.18 1.33 10.92
N SER A 45 7.71 0.82 12.03
CA SER A 45 7.36 -0.53 12.51
C SER A 45 5.90 -0.66 12.93
N THR A 46 5.23 0.47 13.18
CA THR A 46 3.81 0.56 13.49
C THR A 46 2.93 0.71 12.25
N LEU A 47 3.54 1.02 11.08
CA LEU A 47 2.81 1.13 9.82
C LEU A 47 2.15 -0.23 9.55
N PRO A 48 0.90 -0.26 9.06
CA PRO A 48 0.45 -1.43 8.33
C PRO A 48 1.34 -1.55 7.08
N LEU A 49 2.40 -2.31 7.26
CA LEU A 49 3.09 -3.04 6.21
C LEU A 49 2.03 -3.80 5.37
N PRO A 50 2.33 -4.25 4.15
CA PRO A 50 1.47 -5.22 3.48
C PRO A 50 1.08 -6.42 4.39
N PHE A 51 1.91 -6.72 5.40
CA PHE A 51 1.47 -7.33 6.66
C PHE A 51 0.62 -6.36 7.48
N TYR A 52 -0.68 -6.28 7.18
CA TYR A 52 -1.64 -5.52 7.97
C TYR A 52 -1.70 -6.14 9.38
N TYR A 53 -0.97 -5.54 10.32
CA TYR A 53 -0.89 -5.98 11.71
C TYR A 53 -1.42 -4.90 12.64
N VAL A 54 -2.21 -5.31 13.62
CA VAL A 54 -2.71 -4.50 14.73
C VAL A 54 -2.39 -5.25 16.01
N SER A 55 -1.96 -4.55 17.06
CA SER A 55 -1.74 -5.18 18.36
C SER A 55 -3.03 -5.90 18.82
N PRO A 56 -2.96 -7.19 19.21
CA PRO A 56 -4.13 -7.94 19.69
C PRO A 56 -4.91 -7.24 20.80
N LEU A 57 -4.21 -6.45 21.63
CA LEU A 57 -4.82 -5.70 22.75
C LEU A 57 -5.78 -4.60 22.30
N LEU A 58 -5.64 -4.11 21.06
CA LEU A 58 -6.49 -3.06 20.49
C LEU A 58 -7.67 -3.64 19.69
N LEU A 59 -7.69 -4.96 19.46
CA LEU A 59 -8.77 -5.60 18.71
C LEU A 59 -10.07 -5.59 19.51
N GLY A 60 -11.19 -5.43 18.81
CA GLY A 60 -12.51 -5.31 19.42
C GLY A 60 -12.82 -3.92 19.99
N GLU A 61 -11.85 -3.00 20.05
CA GLU A 61 -12.12 -1.61 20.35
C GLU A 61 -12.95 -0.96 19.23
N LYS A 62 -13.88 -0.07 19.59
CA LYS A 62 -14.87 0.52 18.67
C LYS A 62 -14.25 1.21 17.45
N ASN A 63 -13.12 1.89 17.60
CA ASN A 63 -12.39 2.50 16.50
C ASN A 63 -10.92 2.49 16.89
N ILE A 64 -10.06 2.02 15.99
CA ILE A 64 -8.61 2.03 16.21
C ILE A 64 -7.96 2.98 15.21
N SER A 65 -6.97 3.75 15.66
CA SER A 65 -6.14 4.56 14.78
C SER A 65 -4.78 3.91 14.66
N VAL A 66 -4.44 3.45 13.46
CA VAL A 66 -3.18 2.76 13.20
C VAL A 66 -2.41 3.58 12.19
N SER A 67 -1.34 4.23 12.66
CA SER A 67 -0.43 5.05 11.84
C SER A 67 -1.14 6.08 10.95
N GLY A 68 -2.14 6.77 11.49
CA GLY A 68 -2.89 7.83 10.80
C GLY A 68 -4.04 7.32 9.93
N VAL A 69 -4.25 6.01 9.83
CA VAL A 69 -5.44 5.41 9.24
C VAL A 69 -6.44 5.09 10.35
N ASN A 70 -7.62 5.69 10.28
CA ASN A 70 -8.71 5.37 11.19
C ASN A 70 -9.48 4.16 10.66
N LEU A 71 -9.51 3.11 11.46
CA LEU A 71 -10.23 1.88 11.18
C LEU A 71 -11.45 1.80 12.09
N LEU A 72 -12.62 1.72 11.47
CA LEU A 72 -13.91 1.66 12.14
C LEU A 72 -14.27 0.21 12.44
N TYR A 73 -14.59 -0.12 13.68
CA TYR A 73 -15.04 -1.48 14.00
C TYR A 73 -16.40 -1.76 13.37
N VAL A 74 -16.51 -2.88 12.66
CA VAL A 74 -17.74 -3.29 11.97
C VAL A 74 -18.44 -4.41 12.74
N ASN A 75 -17.73 -5.51 12.96
CA ASN A 75 -18.25 -6.70 13.62
C ASN A 75 -17.11 -7.62 14.04
N SER A 76 -17.42 -8.67 14.79
CA SER A 76 -16.53 -9.80 15.01
C SER A 76 -17.26 -11.12 14.78
N THR A 77 -16.47 -12.15 14.49
CA THR A 77 -16.87 -13.55 14.57
C THR A 77 -15.91 -14.26 15.52
N ASN A 78 -16.16 -15.53 15.86
CA ASN A 78 -15.26 -16.29 16.74
C ASN A 78 -13.81 -16.38 16.24
N SER A 79 -13.56 -16.08 14.95
CA SER A 79 -12.24 -16.20 14.32
C SER A 79 -11.65 -14.85 13.89
N TYR A 80 -12.46 -13.78 13.79
CA TYR A 80 -12.04 -12.52 13.17
C TYR A 80 -12.64 -11.29 13.82
N TYR A 81 -11.86 -10.21 13.88
CA TYR A 81 -12.33 -8.84 14.06
C TYR A 81 -12.33 -8.11 12.73
N VAL A 82 -13.48 -7.53 12.36
CA VAL A 82 -13.68 -6.85 11.08
C VAL A 82 -13.64 -5.36 11.27
N TYR A 83 -12.74 -4.70 10.54
CA TYR A 83 -12.60 -3.25 10.55
C TYR A 83 -12.74 -2.66 9.15
N LEU A 84 -13.27 -1.44 9.06
CA LEU A 84 -13.46 -0.69 7.83
C LEU A 84 -12.53 0.53 7.81
N GLY A 85 -11.63 0.56 6.85
CA GLY A 85 -10.91 1.77 6.44
C GLY A 85 -11.65 2.46 5.28
N LYS A 86 -11.72 3.79 5.31
CA LYS A 86 -12.22 4.58 4.18
C LYS A 86 -11.12 5.49 3.67
N SER A 87 -10.95 5.50 2.36
CA SER A 87 -10.03 6.41 1.69
C SER A 87 -10.69 7.01 0.45
N ASN A 88 -10.18 8.16 0.03
CA ASN A 88 -10.57 8.80 -1.21
C ASN A 88 -9.32 9.08 -2.03
N VAL A 89 -9.27 8.54 -3.24
CA VAL A 89 -8.18 8.74 -4.18
C VAL A 89 -8.76 9.36 -5.44
N GLU A 90 -8.41 10.61 -5.72
CA GLU A 90 -8.84 11.33 -6.94
C GLU A 90 -10.37 11.35 -7.15
N GLY A 91 -11.15 11.43 -6.06
CA GLY A 91 -12.62 11.45 -6.11
C GLY A 91 -13.27 10.06 -6.11
N VAL A 92 -12.47 9.00 -6.14
CA VAL A 92 -12.92 7.62 -6.02
C VAL A 92 -12.91 7.22 -4.54
N VAL A 93 -14.06 6.79 -4.04
CA VAL A 93 -14.17 6.24 -2.68
C VAL A 93 -13.74 4.79 -2.70
N ILE A 94 -12.81 4.46 -1.80
CA ILE A 94 -12.34 3.09 -1.59
C ILE A 94 -12.69 2.71 -0.15
N GLU A 95 -13.47 1.65 -0.02
CA GLU A 95 -13.79 1.02 1.26
C GLU A 95 -12.96 -0.25 1.40
N THR A 96 -12.17 -0.32 2.47
CA THR A 96 -11.27 -1.46 2.73
C THR A 96 -11.71 -2.18 3.98
N TYR A 97 -12.11 -3.43 3.84
CA TYR A 97 -12.45 -4.31 4.96
C TYR A 97 -11.25 -5.17 5.33
N PHE A 98 -10.85 -5.10 6.60
CA PHE A 98 -9.76 -5.89 7.18
C PHE A 98 -10.33 -6.96 8.10
N TYR A 99 -9.91 -8.20 7.91
CA TYR A 99 -10.29 -9.34 8.74
C TYR A 99 -9.10 -9.78 9.59
N PHE A 100 -8.96 -9.20 10.77
CA PHE A 100 -7.87 -9.51 11.69
C PHE A 100 -8.18 -10.77 12.49
N ASN A 101 -7.26 -11.72 12.50
CA ASN A 101 -7.31 -12.87 13.39
C ASN A 101 -6.98 -12.46 14.84
N LEU A 102 -7.10 -13.41 15.78
CA LEU A 102 -6.83 -13.19 17.21
C LEU A 102 -5.39 -12.73 17.51
N ASN A 103 -4.44 -13.01 16.61
CA ASN A 103 -3.05 -12.61 16.74
C ASN A 103 -2.78 -11.24 16.12
N GLY A 104 -3.82 -10.52 15.65
CA GLY A 104 -3.67 -9.18 15.12
C GLY A 104 -3.24 -9.10 13.67
N LEU A 105 -3.16 -10.22 12.96
CA LEU A 105 -2.82 -10.24 11.53
C LEU A 105 -4.08 -10.26 10.67
N ALA A 106 -4.11 -9.47 9.61
CA ALA A 106 -5.18 -9.57 8.63
C ALA A 106 -5.01 -10.83 7.78
N ASP A 107 -5.90 -11.81 7.95
CA ASP A 107 -5.94 -13.00 7.12
C ASP A 107 -6.53 -12.69 5.74
N LYS A 108 -7.37 -11.65 5.66
CA LYS A 108 -8.03 -11.20 4.46
C LYS A 108 -8.24 -9.70 4.46
N VAL A 109 -8.06 -9.08 3.29
CA VAL A 109 -8.38 -7.68 3.04
C VAL A 109 -9.19 -7.58 1.76
N ILE A 110 -10.33 -6.91 1.82
CA ILE A 110 -11.21 -6.68 0.67
C ILE A 110 -11.25 -5.18 0.40
N ASN A 111 -10.80 -4.78 -0.79
CA ASN A 111 -10.90 -3.41 -1.27
C ASN A 111 -12.07 -3.29 -2.24
N LEU A 112 -13.05 -2.46 -1.90
CA LEU A 112 -14.19 -2.11 -2.73
C LEU A 112 -13.99 -0.70 -3.27
N GLN A 113 -13.93 -0.59 -4.59
CA GLN A 113 -13.98 0.68 -5.27
C GLN A 113 -15.44 1.04 -5.52
N ILE A 114 -15.88 2.19 -5.02
CA ILE A 114 -17.25 2.67 -5.18
C ILE A 114 -17.28 3.67 -6.34
N GLY A 115 -18.06 3.35 -7.38
CA GLY A 115 -18.29 4.22 -8.52
C GLY A 115 -19.14 5.44 -8.16
N SER A 116 -19.15 6.44 -9.04
CA SER A 116 -19.92 7.68 -8.85
C SER A 116 -21.43 7.48 -8.71
N ASN A 117 -21.95 6.34 -9.18
CA ASN A 117 -23.33 5.92 -9.03
C ASN A 117 -23.63 5.20 -7.70
N GLY A 118 -22.66 5.14 -6.78
CA GLY A 118 -22.77 4.43 -5.50
C GLY A 118 -22.68 2.91 -5.59
N LYS A 119 -22.42 2.33 -6.78
CA LYS A 119 -22.26 0.89 -6.96
C LYS A 119 -20.79 0.49 -6.90
N ILE A 120 -20.52 -0.75 -6.50
CA ILE A 120 -19.16 -1.32 -6.56
C ILE A 120 -18.72 -1.37 -8.02
N SER A 121 -17.63 -0.68 -8.34
CA SER A 121 -17.02 -0.67 -9.68
C SER A 121 -15.91 -1.70 -9.80
N SER A 122 -15.24 -2.03 -8.70
CA SER A 122 -14.18 -3.04 -8.64
C SER A 122 -14.07 -3.62 -7.23
N GLU A 123 -13.70 -4.90 -7.15
CA GLU A 123 -13.39 -5.60 -5.91
C GLU A 123 -12.04 -6.29 -6.05
N THR A 124 -11.17 -6.08 -5.05
CA THR A 124 -9.88 -6.75 -4.97
C THR A 124 -9.74 -7.40 -3.60
N THR A 125 -9.51 -8.70 -3.58
CA THR A 125 -9.28 -9.47 -2.36
C THR A 125 -7.82 -9.87 -2.25
N LEU A 126 -7.24 -9.63 -1.08
CA LEU A 126 -5.91 -10.06 -0.68
C LEU A 126 -6.07 -11.05 0.47
N ASP A 127 -5.67 -12.30 0.26
CA ASP A 127 -5.68 -13.33 1.29
C ASP A 127 -4.25 -13.64 1.73
N LEU A 128 -4.03 -13.67 3.05
CA LEU A 128 -2.77 -14.09 3.65
C LEU A 128 -2.61 -15.59 3.45
N TRP A 129 -1.69 -15.96 2.57
CA TRP A 129 -1.46 -17.37 2.28
C TRP A 129 -0.49 -18.03 3.26
N MET A 130 0.56 -17.32 3.67
CA MET A 130 1.62 -17.88 4.53
C MET A 130 2.26 -16.79 5.39
N THR A 131 2.52 -17.07 6.66
CA THR A 131 3.20 -16.16 7.59
C THR A 131 4.08 -16.92 8.56
N ASN A 132 5.25 -16.37 8.87
CA ASN A 132 6.13 -16.88 9.91
C ASN A 132 5.91 -16.25 11.29
N PHE A 133 4.97 -15.30 11.41
CA PHE A 133 4.70 -14.57 12.65
C PHE A 133 4.30 -15.50 13.80
N ASN A 134 3.47 -16.52 13.53
CA ASN A 134 3.06 -17.54 14.50
C ASN A 134 3.68 -18.92 14.22
N ASN A 135 4.56 -19.02 13.22
CA ASN A 135 5.20 -20.27 12.83
C ASN A 135 6.61 -20.00 12.30
N THR A 136 7.59 -20.01 13.20
CA THR A 136 8.99 -19.67 12.91
C THR A 136 9.69 -20.68 11.99
N GLY A 137 9.11 -21.86 11.77
CA GLY A 137 9.65 -22.86 10.85
C GLY A 137 9.42 -22.52 9.36
N ILE A 138 8.63 -21.49 9.08
CA ILE A 138 8.31 -21.08 7.71
C ILE A 138 9.37 -20.09 7.18
N GLY A 139 10.10 -20.52 6.16
CA GLY A 139 11.04 -19.67 5.40
C GLY A 139 10.37 -18.94 4.22
N ILE A 140 11.18 -18.20 3.46
CA ILE A 140 10.73 -17.57 2.22
C ILE A 140 10.35 -18.68 1.22
N PRO A 141 9.14 -18.65 0.64
CA PRO A 141 8.68 -19.72 -0.24
C PRO A 141 9.43 -19.69 -1.58
N HIS A 142 9.81 -20.88 -2.06
CA HIS A 142 10.39 -21.09 -3.40
C HIS A 142 9.39 -21.82 -4.29
N PHE A 143 9.23 -21.33 -5.52
CA PHE A 143 8.26 -21.87 -6.48
C PHE A 143 8.97 -22.50 -7.67
N LYS A 144 8.68 -23.79 -7.90
CA LYS A 144 9.17 -24.48 -9.09
C LYS A 144 8.62 -23.79 -10.35
N GLY A 145 9.52 -23.45 -11.28
CA GLY A 145 9.16 -22.81 -12.55
C GLY A 145 8.99 -21.29 -12.47
N ILE A 146 9.16 -20.67 -11.30
CA ILE A 146 9.27 -19.22 -11.20
C ILE A 146 10.73 -18.81 -11.35
N THR A 147 10.97 -17.84 -12.23
CA THR A 147 12.31 -17.27 -12.45
C THR A 147 12.40 -15.87 -11.85
N THR A 148 13.53 -15.55 -11.23
CA THR A 148 13.76 -14.20 -10.71
C THR A 148 14.13 -13.27 -11.86
N ALA A 149 13.41 -12.16 -12.00
CA ALA A 149 13.67 -11.15 -13.01
C ALA A 149 15.11 -10.61 -12.87
N SER A 150 15.81 -10.51 -14.01
CA SER A 150 17.16 -9.96 -14.07
C SER A 150 17.17 -8.43 -13.87
N SER A 151 16.10 -7.76 -14.29
CA SER A 151 15.88 -6.32 -14.16
C SER A 151 14.99 -5.94 -12.98
N GLU A 152 15.25 -4.77 -12.39
CA GLU A 152 14.40 -4.18 -11.36
C GLU A 152 13.05 -3.79 -11.97
N ILE A 153 11.98 -4.50 -11.60
CA ILE A 153 10.62 -4.06 -11.90
C ILE A 153 10.27 -3.02 -10.83
N THR A 154 10.49 -1.75 -11.12
CA THR A 154 10.02 -0.63 -10.30
C THR A 154 8.51 -0.48 -10.47
N SER A 155 7.75 -1.30 -9.76
CA SER A 155 6.32 -1.03 -9.54
C SER A 155 6.17 -0.30 -8.21
N SER A 156 5.90 0.99 -8.26
CA SER A 156 5.56 1.75 -7.06
C SER A 156 4.18 1.30 -6.58
N LEU A 157 4.13 0.63 -5.42
CA LEU A 157 2.88 0.28 -4.74
C LEU A 157 2.12 1.50 -4.20
N PHE A 158 2.69 2.71 -4.32
CA PHE A 158 2.09 3.97 -3.93
C PHE A 158 1.90 4.87 -5.15
N PRO A 159 0.79 5.62 -5.21
CA PRO A 159 0.57 6.57 -6.29
C PRO A 159 1.74 7.55 -6.36
N GLN A 160 2.30 7.67 -7.56
CA GLN A 160 3.46 8.50 -7.85
C GLN A 160 3.02 9.97 -7.78
N TYR A 161 3.30 10.63 -6.66
CA TYR A 161 3.03 12.07 -6.45
C TYR A 161 3.82 13.01 -7.39
N SER A 162 4.59 12.48 -8.35
CA SER A 162 5.54 13.24 -9.17
C SER A 162 4.88 14.25 -10.10
N LYS A 163 3.68 13.94 -10.64
CA LYS A 163 3.04 14.79 -11.66
C LYS A 163 2.58 16.14 -11.12
N ILE A 164 2.07 16.20 -9.89
CA ILE A 164 1.55 17.46 -9.31
C ILE A 164 2.70 18.44 -9.02
N MET A 165 3.82 17.94 -8.49
CA MET A 165 5.00 18.76 -8.24
C MET A 165 5.59 19.31 -9.55
N GLU A 166 5.60 18.50 -10.61
CA GLU A 166 6.03 18.91 -11.93
C GLU A 166 5.16 20.05 -12.49
N TYR A 167 3.83 19.97 -12.36
CA TYR A 167 2.93 21.06 -12.77
C TYR A 167 3.12 22.34 -11.94
N ILE A 168 3.35 22.25 -10.63
CA ILE A 168 3.60 23.43 -9.78
C ILE A 168 4.88 24.15 -10.21
N ILE A 169 5.94 23.40 -10.50
CA ILE A 169 7.21 23.96 -10.97
C ILE A 169 7.03 24.61 -12.36
N LEU A 170 6.30 23.96 -13.25
CA LEU A 170 6.09 24.44 -14.63
C LEU A 170 5.24 25.72 -14.65
N VAL A 171 4.16 25.77 -13.86
CA VAL A 171 3.32 26.98 -13.69
C VAL A 171 4.11 28.11 -13.02
N GLY A 172 4.92 27.80 -12.00
CA GLY A 172 5.79 28.77 -11.34
C GLY A 172 6.81 29.40 -12.31
N ALA A 173 7.45 28.58 -13.14
CA ALA A 173 8.40 29.05 -14.16
C ALA A 173 7.73 29.93 -15.23
N LEU A 174 6.52 29.56 -15.66
CA LEU A 174 5.72 30.34 -16.62
C LEU A 174 5.34 31.72 -16.07
N LEU A 175 4.94 31.80 -14.79
CA LEU A 175 4.64 33.05 -14.12
C LEU A 175 5.87 33.97 -14.02
N VAL A 176 7.04 33.42 -13.69
CA VAL A 176 8.29 34.19 -13.67
C VAL A 176 8.63 34.74 -15.06
N MET A 177 8.49 33.93 -16.10
CA MET A 177 8.68 34.37 -17.49
C MET A 177 7.74 35.52 -17.87
N VAL A 178 6.45 35.41 -17.55
CA VAL A 178 5.45 36.46 -17.79
C VAL A 178 5.83 37.74 -17.04
N ILE A 179 6.19 37.65 -15.76
CA ILE A 179 6.61 38.81 -14.95
C ILE A 179 7.84 39.49 -15.56
N LEU A 180 8.83 38.72 -16.02
CA LEU A 180 10.05 39.27 -16.63
C LEU A 180 9.75 39.98 -17.96
N LEU A 181 8.87 39.44 -18.80
CA LEU A 181 8.44 40.06 -20.05
C LEU A 181 7.76 41.42 -19.82
N PHE A 182 6.80 41.48 -18.89
CA PHE A 182 6.07 42.72 -18.61
C PHE A 182 6.87 43.74 -17.77
N ARG A 183 7.88 43.28 -17.02
CA ARG A 183 8.79 44.16 -16.28
C ARG A 183 9.90 44.72 -17.17
N GLY A 184 10.38 43.96 -18.16
CA GLY A 184 11.34 44.42 -19.17
C GLY A 184 10.78 45.48 -20.12
N THR A 185 9.48 45.44 -20.41
CA THR A 185 8.80 46.43 -21.26
C THR A 185 8.65 47.82 -20.62
N LYS A 186 8.92 47.99 -19.32
CA LYS A 186 8.85 49.29 -18.64
C LYS A 186 10.14 50.13 -18.71
N TRP A 187 11.19 49.65 -19.37
CA TRP A 187 12.49 50.34 -19.51
C TRP A 187 12.78 50.92 -20.91
N VAL A 188 11.76 51.06 -21.75
CA VAL A 188 11.86 51.82 -23.01
C VAL A 188 11.01 53.08 -22.89
N ARG A 189 11.56 54.10 -22.24
CA ARG A 189 11.17 55.50 -22.44
C ARG A 189 12.33 56.42 -22.09
#